data_AF-A0A2E1A3D8-F1
#
_entry.id   AF-A0A2E1A3D8-F1
#
_cell.length_a   1.000
_cell.length_b   1.000
_cell.length_c   1.000
_cell.angle_alpha   90.00
_cell.angle_beta   90.00
_cell.angle_gamma   90.00
#
_symmetry.space_group_name_H-M   'P 1'
#
loop_
_entity.id
_entity.type
_entity.pdbx_description
1 polymer ?
#
loop_
_entity_poly.entity_id
_entity_poly.type
_entity_poly.pdbx_seq_one_letter_code
_entity_poly.pdbx_strand_id
1 'polypeptide(L)'
;MLSTVSVSPSGFTYRSFRDNLAQHMSQQEVSALQALGEDFFVLVDEIAWSLFETRQKDHLLLELSSQEFLWETQVFVNRFLRNCVDNPRELPLFCRELRDSLVNDEFQDHFEALLEQSYQEHFYLPESESALLV
;
A
#
# COMPACT_ATOMS: atom_id res chain seq x y z
N MET A 1 2.03 27.19 -1.09
CA MET A 1 2.86 26.06 -1.56
C MET A 1 2.04 25.35 -2.62
N LEU A 2 2.41 25.49 -3.90
CA LEU A 2 1.68 24.89 -5.02
C LEU A 2 2.17 23.45 -5.17
N SER A 3 1.32 22.47 -4.83
CA SER A 3 1.57 21.07 -5.14
C SER A 3 1.45 20.88 -6.65
N THR A 4 2.55 20.55 -7.30
CA THR A 4 2.58 20.19 -8.72
C THR A 4 1.97 18.81 -8.88
N VAL A 5 0.73 18.77 -9.36
CA VAL A 5 0.09 17.55 -9.84
C VAL A 5 0.76 17.18 -11.16
N SER A 6 1.60 16.13 -11.15
CA SER A 6 2.09 15.52 -12.39
C SER A 6 0.93 14.73 -13.00
N VAL A 7 0.32 15.29 -14.04
CA VAL A 7 -0.74 14.64 -14.81
C VAL A 7 -0.11 13.68 -15.80
N SER A 8 -0.32 12.38 -15.61
CA SER A 8 0.02 11.36 -16.61
C SER A 8 -0.93 11.44 -17.82
N PRO A 9 -0.49 11.03 -19.04
CA PRO A 9 -1.23 11.23 -20.28
C PRO A 9 -2.59 10.50 -20.38
N SER A 10 -2.94 9.68 -19.38
CA SER A 10 -4.14 8.86 -19.28
C SER A 10 -5.30 9.52 -18.53
N GLY A 11 -5.17 10.76 -18.04
CA GLY A 11 -6.20 11.40 -17.21
C GLY A 11 -6.35 10.76 -15.81
N PHE A 12 -5.47 9.81 -15.49
CA PHE A 12 -5.37 9.20 -14.17
C PHE A 12 -4.55 10.11 -13.25
N THR A 13 -5.18 10.60 -12.19
CA THR A 13 -4.51 11.39 -11.15
C THR A 13 -4.15 10.47 -10.01
N TYR A 14 -2.84 10.23 -9.82
CA TYR A 14 -2.36 9.54 -8.63
C TYR A 14 -2.69 10.37 -7.40
N ARG A 15 -3.19 9.71 -6.36
CA ARG A 15 -3.48 10.33 -5.07
C ARG A 15 -2.79 9.51 -3.99
N SER A 16 -2.05 10.19 -3.11
CA SER A 16 -1.35 9.54 -2.01
C SER A 16 -2.33 8.85 -1.07
N PHE A 17 -1.89 7.81 -0.38
CA PHE A 17 -2.68 7.13 0.62
C PHE A 17 -3.13 8.10 1.73
N ARG A 18 -2.25 9.02 2.13
CA ARG A 18 -2.57 10.06 3.12
C ARG A 18 -3.67 10.99 2.63
N ASP A 19 -3.63 11.42 1.37
CA ASP A 19 -4.67 12.26 0.78
C ASP A 19 -6.00 11.52 0.68
N ASN A 20 -5.98 10.22 0.33
CA ASN A 20 -7.18 9.39 0.31
C ASN A 20 -7.80 9.27 1.71
N LEU A 21 -7.01 8.94 2.73
CA LEU A 21 -7.49 8.89 4.11
C LEU A 21 -8.10 10.22 4.58
N ALA A 22 -7.47 11.34 4.23
CA ALA A 22 -7.93 12.67 4.62
C ALA A 22 -9.32 13.04 4.06
N GLN A 23 -9.82 12.36 3.03
CA GLN A 23 -11.18 12.58 2.51
C GLN A 23 -12.26 11.93 3.38
N HIS A 24 -11.89 10.92 4.16
CA HIS A 24 -12.82 10.10 4.94
C HIS A 24 -12.66 10.30 6.45
N MET A 25 -11.68 11.08 6.88
CA MET A 25 -11.31 11.28 8.27
C MET A 25 -11.53 12.73 8.73
N SER A 26 -11.87 12.90 10.00
CA SER A 26 -11.84 14.20 10.67
C SER A 26 -10.40 14.73 10.79
N GLN A 27 -10.25 16.04 10.99
CA GLN A 27 -8.93 16.66 11.14
C GLN A 27 -8.13 16.07 12.33
N GLN A 28 -8.81 15.64 13.39
CA GLN A 28 -8.17 15.00 14.54
C GLN A 28 -7.61 13.61 14.18
N GLU A 29 -8.37 12.82 13.43
CA GLU A 29 -7.94 11.50 12.95
C GLU A 29 -6.78 11.64 11.96
N VAL A 30 -6.85 12.60 11.03
CA VAL A 30 -5.73 12.91 10.12
C VAL A 30 -4.47 13.30 10.89
N SER A 31 -4.61 14.06 11.98
CA SER A 31 -3.46 14.43 12.82
C SER A 31 -2.86 13.21 13.53
N ALA A 32 -3.70 12.27 13.97
CA ALA A 32 -3.24 11.04 14.62
C ALA A 32 -2.42 10.13 13.69
N LEU A 33 -2.61 10.24 12.37
CA LEU A 33 -1.83 9.50 11.38
C LEU A 33 -0.32 9.79 11.44
N GLN A 34 0.10 10.93 12.00
CA GLN A 34 1.52 11.25 12.22
C GLN A 34 2.25 10.18 13.03
N ALA A 35 1.54 9.44 13.89
CA ALA A 35 2.13 8.36 14.69
C ALA A 35 2.63 7.16 13.84
N LEU A 36 2.18 7.03 12.59
CA LEU A 36 2.64 5.97 11.69
C LEU A 36 4.01 6.28 11.06
N GLY A 37 4.45 7.55 11.09
CA GLY A 37 5.71 8.00 10.51
C GLY A 37 5.63 8.24 9.00
N GLU A 38 6.52 9.09 8.47
CA GLU A 38 6.51 9.43 7.04
C GLU A 38 6.95 8.27 6.15
N ASP A 39 7.96 7.48 6.58
CA ASP A 39 8.44 6.33 5.80
C ASP A 39 7.33 5.27 5.58
N PHE A 40 6.39 5.14 6.52
CA PHE A 40 5.22 4.30 6.34
C PHE A 40 4.37 4.75 5.15
N PHE A 41 4.04 6.04 5.06
CA PHE A 41 3.23 6.56 3.95
C PHE A 41 3.96 6.49 2.62
N VAL A 42 5.27 6.78 2.62
CA VAL A 42 6.12 6.64 1.43
C VAL A 42 6.09 5.20 0.92
N LEU A 43 6.29 4.22 1.80
CA LEU A 43 6.27 2.81 1.40
C LEU A 43 4.90 2.37 0.92
N VAL A 44 3.80 2.79 1.57
CA VAL A 44 2.45 2.47 1.09
C VAL A 44 2.25 2.99 -0.33
N ASP A 45 2.64 4.24 -0.60
CA ASP A 45 2.49 4.85 -1.91
C ASP A 45 3.37 4.18 -2.97
N GLU A 46 4.65 3.96 -2.69
CA GLU A 46 5.61 3.38 -3.64
C GLU A 46 5.27 1.92 -3.99
N ILE A 47 4.98 1.10 -2.99
CA ILE A 47 4.64 -0.30 -3.20
C ILE A 47 3.27 -0.43 -3.89
N ALA A 48 2.27 0.34 -3.47
CA ALA A 48 0.95 0.29 -4.10
C ALA A 48 0.99 0.78 -5.54
N TRP A 49 1.81 1.79 -5.84
CA TRP A 49 2.00 2.23 -7.22
C TRP A 49 2.68 1.16 -8.07
N SER A 50 3.72 0.50 -7.56
CA SER A 50 4.39 -0.61 -8.25
C SER A 50 3.43 -1.76 -8.55
N LEU A 51 2.61 -2.17 -7.57
CA LEU A 51 1.57 -3.18 -7.75
C LEU A 51 0.53 -2.71 -8.78
N PHE A 52 0.03 -1.48 -8.67
CA PHE A 52 -0.93 -0.93 -9.62
C PHE A 52 -0.39 -0.96 -11.06
N GLU A 53 0.87 -0.58 -11.28
CA GLU A 53 1.51 -0.58 -12.60
C GLU A 53 1.73 -2.00 -13.16
N THR A 54 2.18 -2.94 -12.34
CA THR A 54 2.45 -4.32 -12.77
C THR A 54 1.17 -5.15 -12.92
N ARG A 55 0.10 -4.77 -12.20
CA ARG A 55 -1.19 -5.46 -12.15
C ARG A 55 -2.34 -4.67 -12.75
N GLN A 56 -2.06 -3.75 -13.68
CA GLN A 56 -3.10 -2.88 -14.27
C GLN A 56 -4.32 -3.63 -14.83
N LYS A 57 -4.23 -4.90 -15.20
CA LYS A 57 -5.39 -5.64 -15.73
C LYS A 57 -6.27 -6.25 -14.65
N ASP A 58 -5.79 -6.31 -13.42
CA ASP A 58 -6.50 -6.95 -12.31
C ASP A 58 -7.75 -6.17 -11.92
N HIS A 59 -7.77 -4.85 -12.11
CA HIS A 59 -8.97 -4.04 -11.89
C HIS A 59 -10.17 -4.54 -12.71
N LEU A 60 -9.95 -5.10 -13.91
CA LEU A 60 -11.02 -5.66 -14.74
C LEU A 60 -11.54 -6.98 -14.18
N LEU A 61 -10.65 -7.82 -13.64
CA LEU A 61 -11.00 -9.10 -13.02
C LEU A 61 -11.76 -8.90 -11.70
N LEU A 62 -11.41 -7.83 -10.98
CA LEU A 62 -12.03 -7.46 -9.71
C LEU A 62 -13.27 -6.56 -9.88
N GLU A 63 -13.64 -6.23 -11.13
CA GLU A 63 -14.77 -5.34 -11.45
C GLU A 63 -14.66 -3.93 -10.82
N LEU A 64 -13.43 -3.42 -10.67
CA LEU A 64 -13.10 -2.11 -10.12
C LEU A 64 -12.72 -1.10 -11.22
N SER A 65 -13.02 0.17 -10.99
CA SER A 65 -12.35 1.26 -11.73
C SER A 65 -10.86 1.32 -11.38
N SER A 66 -10.05 1.96 -12.21
CA SER A 66 -8.61 2.10 -11.92
C SER A 66 -8.34 2.88 -10.62
N GLN A 67 -9.21 3.83 -10.25
CA GLN A 67 -9.06 4.57 -8.99
C GLN A 67 -9.41 3.71 -7.78
N GLU A 68 -10.49 2.95 -7.86
CA GLU A 68 -10.86 1.99 -6.80
C GLU A 68 -9.77 0.93 -6.65
N PHE A 69 -9.21 0.41 -7.75
CA PHE A 69 -8.14 -0.56 -7.69
C PHE A 69 -6.85 0.01 -7.05
N LEU A 70 -6.44 1.24 -7.40
CA LEU A 70 -5.31 1.89 -6.72
C LEU A 70 -5.59 2.04 -5.22
N TRP A 71 -6.81 2.45 -4.84
CA TRP A 71 -7.21 2.58 -3.46
C TRP A 71 -7.14 1.24 -2.71
N GLU A 72 -7.72 0.18 -3.25
CA GLU A 72 -7.66 -1.16 -2.65
C GLU A 72 -6.22 -1.66 -2.53
N THR A 73 -5.37 -1.36 -3.51
CA THR A 73 -3.94 -1.68 -3.44
C THR A 73 -3.24 -0.93 -2.30
N GLN A 74 -3.54 0.37 -2.10
CA GLN A 74 -3.02 1.13 -0.97
C GLN A 74 -3.52 0.58 0.39
N VAL A 75 -4.79 0.18 0.47
CA VAL A 75 -5.38 -0.44 1.67
C VAL A 75 -4.70 -1.78 1.98
N PHE A 76 -4.50 -2.61 0.95
CA PHE A 76 -3.77 -3.87 1.02
C PHE A 76 -2.36 -3.65 1.58
N VAL A 77 -1.56 -2.76 0.97
CA VAL A 77 -0.18 -2.50 1.42
C VAL A 77 -0.14 -1.95 2.84
N ASN A 78 -1.06 -1.04 3.21
CA ASN A 78 -1.18 -0.58 4.59
C ASN A 78 -1.41 -1.73 5.57
N ARG A 79 -2.26 -2.70 5.22
CA ARG A 79 -2.51 -3.88 6.06
C ARG A 79 -1.28 -4.80 6.10
N PHE A 80 -0.66 -5.05 4.95
CA PHE A 80 0.55 -5.87 4.82
C PHE A 80 1.67 -5.35 5.73
N LEU A 81 2.03 -4.07 5.61
CA LEU A 81 3.10 -3.47 6.42
C LEU A 81 2.79 -3.50 7.92
N ARG A 82 1.52 -3.29 8.31
CA ARG A 82 1.08 -3.37 9.71
C ARG A 82 1.15 -4.79 10.26
N ASN A 83 0.94 -5.80 9.43
CA ASN A 83 1.03 -7.20 9.82
C ASN A 83 2.46 -7.72 9.93
N CYS A 84 3.45 -6.99 9.37
CA CYS A 84 4.86 -7.33 9.52
C CYS A 84 5.43 -7.02 10.92
N VAL A 85 4.68 -6.32 11.78
CA VAL A 85 5.13 -5.93 13.13
C VAL A 85 4.14 -6.41 14.19
N ASP A 86 4.65 -7.08 15.22
CA ASP A 86 3.82 -7.54 16.35
C ASP A 86 3.39 -6.38 17.26
N ASN A 87 4.26 -5.37 17.39
CA ASN A 87 4.04 -4.20 18.22
C ASN A 87 3.85 -2.95 17.33
N PRO A 88 2.66 -2.32 17.32
CA PRO A 88 2.39 -1.15 16.48
C PRO A 88 3.32 0.04 16.74
N ARG A 89 3.98 0.11 17.90
CA ARG A 89 4.95 1.17 18.22
C ARG A 89 6.27 1.04 17.45
N GLU A 90 6.55 -0.14 16.92
CA GLU A 90 7.78 -0.43 16.15
C GLU A 90 7.59 -0.14 14.66
N LEU A 91 6.35 0.04 14.19
CA LEU A 91 6.02 0.30 12.79
C LEU A 91 6.85 1.43 12.15
N PRO A 92 7.04 2.60 12.79
CA PRO A 92 7.83 3.66 12.16
C PRO A 92 9.30 3.29 11.95
N LEU A 93 9.91 2.57 12.91
CA LEU A 93 11.29 2.12 12.80
C LEU A 93 11.40 1.02 11.73
N PHE A 94 10.50 0.05 11.76
CA PHE A 94 10.40 -1.02 10.77
C PHE A 94 10.29 -0.46 9.34
N CYS A 95 9.39 0.49 9.10
CA CYS A 95 9.21 1.10 7.77
C CYS A 95 10.46 1.83 7.30
N ARG A 96 11.18 2.51 8.20
CA ARG A 96 12.45 3.14 7.85
C ARG A 96 13.51 2.11 7.45
N GLU A 97 13.68 1.05 8.24
CA GLU A 97 14.66 -0.01 7.96
C GLU A 97 14.30 -0.81 6.70
N LEU A 98 13.01 -1.05 6.47
CA LEU A 98 12.51 -1.69 5.26
C LEU A 98 12.85 -0.86 4.02
N ARG A 99 12.59 0.45 4.06
CA ARG A 99 12.93 1.36 2.97
C ARG A 99 14.43 1.35 2.67
N ASP A 100 15.27 1.37 3.71
CA ASP A 100 16.72 1.28 3.56
C ASP A 100 17.16 -0.10 3.00
N SER A 101 16.41 -1.17 3.28
CA SER A 101 16.73 -2.54 2.83
C SER A 101 16.28 -2.81 1.39
N LEU A 102 15.20 -2.17 0.92
CA LEU A 102 14.68 -2.33 -0.45
C LEU A 102 15.61 -1.78 -1.53
N VAL A 103 16.69 -1.09 -1.18
CA VAL A 103 17.76 -0.69 -2.13
C VAL A 103 18.72 -1.84 -2.45
N ASN A 104 18.62 -2.97 -1.74
CA ASN A 104 19.42 -4.16 -1.98
C ASN A 104 18.62 -5.16 -2.82
N ASP A 105 19.12 -5.48 -4.02
CA ASP A 105 18.43 -6.33 -4.99
C ASP A 105 18.03 -7.71 -4.43
N GLU A 106 18.89 -8.38 -3.65
CA GLU A 106 18.60 -9.70 -3.08
C GLU A 106 17.46 -9.63 -2.05
N PHE A 107 17.45 -8.59 -1.22
CA PHE A 107 16.37 -8.35 -0.27
C PHE A 107 15.07 -7.98 -1.00
N GLN A 108 15.17 -7.15 -2.04
CA GLN A 108 14.02 -6.74 -2.85
C GLN A 108 13.33 -7.95 -3.49
N ASP A 109 14.08 -8.87 -4.11
CA ASP A 109 13.51 -10.08 -4.72
C ASP A 109 12.75 -10.93 -3.68
N HIS A 110 13.30 -11.06 -2.47
CA HIS A 110 12.64 -11.80 -1.40
C HIS A 110 11.38 -11.09 -0.91
N PHE A 111 11.43 -9.77 -0.77
CA PHE A 111 10.28 -8.96 -0.38
C PHE A 111 9.16 -9.03 -1.42
N GLU A 112 9.48 -8.93 -2.70
CA GLU A 112 8.51 -9.02 -3.80
C GLU A 112 7.82 -10.38 -3.82
N ALA A 113 8.53 -11.48 -3.55
CA ALA A 113 7.92 -12.80 -3.44
C ALA A 113 6.90 -12.90 -2.30
N LEU A 114 7.21 -12.33 -1.13
CA LEU A 114 6.29 -12.29 0.02
C LEU A 114 5.08 -11.39 -0.25
N LEU A 115 5.31 -10.23 -0.86
CA LEU A 115 4.26 -9.30 -1.24
C LEU A 115 3.31 -9.93 -2.25
N GLU A 116 3.84 -10.60 -3.27
CA GLU A 116 3.06 -11.29 -4.30
C GLU A 116 2.17 -12.38 -3.69
N GLN A 117 2.73 -13.20 -2.80
CA GLN A 117 1.95 -14.23 -2.12
C GLN A 117 0.78 -13.59 -1.34
N SER A 118 1.06 -12.55 -0.55
CA SER A 118 0.03 -11.86 0.23
C SER A 118 -1.01 -11.16 -0.65
N TYR A 119 -0.60 -10.65 -1.81
CA TYR A 119 -1.50 -10.03 -2.78
C TYR A 119 -2.49 -11.07 -3.35
N GLN A 120 -1.99 -12.26 -3.72
CA GLN A 120 -2.84 -13.35 -4.18
C GLN A 120 -3.84 -13.79 -3.10
N GLU A 121 -3.38 -13.90 -1.86
CA GLU A 121 -4.23 -14.20 -0.69
C GLU A 121 -5.28 -13.14 -0.43
N HIS A 122 -4.98 -11.86 -0.68
CA HIS A 122 -5.92 -10.77 -0.46
C HIS A 122 -7.00 -10.66 -1.54
N PHE A 123 -6.62 -10.78 -2.81
CA PHE A 123 -7.51 -10.47 -3.93
C PHE A 123 -8.18 -11.69 -4.57
N TYR A 124 -7.60 -12.89 -4.43
CA TYR A 124 -8.02 -14.05 -5.23
C TYR A 124 -8.36 -15.30 -4.43
N LEU A 125 -7.94 -15.39 -3.15
CA LEU A 125 -8.32 -16.51 -2.31
C LEU A 125 -9.70 -16.26 -1.66
N PRO A 126 -10.64 -17.21 -1.76
CA PRO A 126 -11.93 -17.10 -1.08
C PRO A 126 -11.72 -17.03 0.44
N GLU A 127 -12.51 -16.21 1.15
CA GLU A 127 -12.43 -16.08 2.62
C GLU A 127 -12.52 -17.43 3.36
N SER A 128 -13.14 -18.45 2.75
CA SER A 128 -13.23 -19.81 3.28
C SER A 128 -11.90 -20.58 3.35
N GLU A 129 -10.90 -20.22 2.53
CA GLU A 129 -9.57 -20.86 2.53
C GLU A 129 -8.56 -20.11 3.41
N SER A 130 -8.71 -18.79 3.57
CA SER A 130 -7.87 -17.97 4.45
C SER A 130 -8.02 -18.34 5.93
N ALA A 131 -9.17 -18.89 6.34
CA ALA A 131 -9.42 -19.35 7.70
C ALA A 131 -8.74 -20.69 8.08
N LEU A 132 -8.15 -21.40 7.10
CA LEU A 132 -7.46 -22.68 7.32
C LEU A 132 -5.93 -22.56 7.44
N LEU A 133 -5.40 -21.34 7.28
CA LEU A 133 -3.96 -21.04 7.34
C LEU A 133 -3.54 -20.30 8.64
N VAL A 134 -4.44 -20.26 9.64
CA VAL A 134 -4.19 -19.69 10.98
C VAL A 134 -3.97 -20.80 12.02
#